data_AF-A0A3M8FUD9-F1
#
_entry.id   AF-A0A3M8FUD9-F1
#
_cell.length_a   1.000
_cell.length_b   1.000
_cell.length_c   1.000
_cell.angle_alpha   90.00
_cell.angle_beta   90.00
_cell.angle_gamma   90.00
#
_symmetry.space_group_name_H-M   'P 1'
#
loop_
_entity.id
_entity.type
_entity.pdbx_description
1 polymer ?
#
loop_
_entity_poly.entity_id
_entity_poly.type
_entity_poly.pdbx_seq_one_letter_code
_entity_poly.pdbx_strand_id
1 'polypeptide(L)'
;MSKSLMDGIDFGEKRKTVDADWSKARKIAVGSFASLLALGAIGAGAYFMWQNRPVSLPKTANEAIAVINSGRIERLPVDRQRQYYAEASRLMEDIPWEERREYFREEDNREAMREVMMAQMDNTMREIARGNMTIDDWRTQMMDRFRNRPRPEGERGQRGENGQRPEGGERQGRPEGEEGERPSRAERQQAMTNRVEGMFQNGDGQRMGLMMAFRQRMGGWGRPGGGGGGGNRNGGN
;
A
#
# COMPACT_ATOMS: atom_id res chain seq x y z
N MET A 1 63.73 -50.95 5.46
CA MET A 1 64.46 -49.69 5.23
C MET A 1 63.52 -48.68 4.57
N SER A 2 62.80 -47.88 5.35
CA SER A 2 61.90 -46.83 4.86
C SER A 2 62.58 -45.47 5.04
N LYS A 3 63.06 -44.88 3.96
CA LYS A 3 63.56 -43.50 3.97
C LYS A 3 62.36 -42.55 4.10
N SER A 4 62.35 -41.78 5.18
CA SER A 4 61.34 -40.78 5.51
C SER A 4 61.32 -39.67 4.45
N LEU A 5 60.15 -39.44 3.84
CA LEU A 5 59.90 -38.37 2.86
C LEU A 5 59.74 -36.98 3.52
N MET A 6 59.97 -36.85 4.83
CA MET A 6 59.71 -35.63 5.60
C MET A 6 60.97 -34.82 5.96
N ASP A 7 62.18 -35.31 5.65
CA ASP A 7 63.45 -34.66 6.04
C ASP A 7 63.87 -33.43 5.19
N GLY A 8 62.97 -32.91 4.35
CA GLY A 8 63.28 -31.83 3.41
C GLY A 8 62.51 -30.52 3.60
N ILE A 9 61.60 -30.41 4.57
CA ILE A 9 60.88 -29.15 4.81
C ILE A 9 61.66 -28.34 5.83
N ASP A 10 62.55 -27.49 5.32
CA ASP A 10 63.31 -26.53 6.11
C ASP A 10 62.34 -25.44 6.63
N PHE A 11 61.84 -25.62 7.85
CA PHE A 11 61.04 -24.61 8.56
C PHE A 11 61.92 -23.48 9.15
N GLY A 12 63.19 -23.39 8.75
CA GLY A 12 64.21 -22.50 9.32
C GLY A 12 64.13 -21.02 8.91
N GLU A 13 63.25 -20.63 7.98
CA GLU A 13 62.97 -19.22 7.75
C GLU A 13 62.17 -18.67 8.93
N LYS A 14 62.89 -18.04 9.88
CA LYS A 14 62.31 -17.13 10.88
C LYS A 14 61.44 -16.13 10.13
N ARG A 15 60.13 -16.38 10.07
CA ARG A 15 59.15 -15.48 9.47
C ARG A 15 59.43 -14.11 10.05
N LYS A 16 59.92 -13.17 9.23
CA LYS A 16 59.99 -11.76 9.62
C LYS A 16 58.58 -11.40 10.06
N THR A 17 58.43 -11.07 11.34
CA THR A 17 57.15 -10.62 11.85
C THR A 17 56.77 -9.40 11.02
N VAL A 18 55.64 -9.49 10.31
CA VAL A 18 55.15 -8.45 9.39
C VAL A 18 55.00 -7.09 10.10
N ASP A 19 55.01 -7.10 11.43
CA ASP A 19 54.88 -5.94 12.32
C ASP A 19 56.19 -5.17 12.63
N ALA A 20 57.35 -5.62 12.16
CA ALA A 20 58.63 -5.16 12.73
C ALA A 20 58.96 -3.67 12.50
N ASP A 21 58.52 -3.03 11.42
CA ASP A 21 58.98 -1.67 11.05
C ASP A 21 57.88 -0.60 10.96
N TRP A 22 56.74 -0.78 11.63
CA TRP A 22 55.71 0.28 11.64
C TRP A 22 56.01 1.33 12.70
N SER A 23 56.12 2.59 12.26
CA SER A 23 56.26 3.74 13.18
C SER A 23 55.06 3.83 14.13
N LYS A 24 55.26 4.39 15.33
CA LYS A 24 54.18 4.57 16.34
C LYS A 24 52.95 5.25 15.75
N ALA A 25 53.15 6.27 14.90
CA ALA A 25 52.07 6.97 14.21
C ALA A 25 51.27 6.05 13.27
N ARG A 26 51.93 5.16 12.51
CA ARG A 26 51.24 4.18 11.66
C ARG A 26 50.43 3.18 12.47
N LYS A 27 50.97 2.68 13.59
CA LYS A 27 50.25 1.76 14.47
C LYS A 27 48.97 2.39 15.02
N ILE A 28 49.04 3.66 15.46
CA ILE A 28 47.87 4.41 15.93
C ILE A 28 46.87 4.61 14.79
N ALA A 29 47.33 5.06 13.62
CA ALA A 29 46.44 5.30 12.48
C ALA A 29 45.70 4.03 12.04
N VAL A 30 46.40 2.89 11.93
CA VAL A 30 45.79 1.61 11.58
C VAL A 30 44.84 1.13 12.67
N GLY A 31 45.21 1.27 13.95
CA GLY A 31 44.33 0.92 15.07
C GLY A 31 43.03 1.74 15.09
N SER A 32 43.11 3.06 14.84
CA SER A 32 41.94 3.93 14.72
C SER A 32 41.08 3.56 13.52
N PHE A 33 41.69 3.28 12.37
CA PHE A 33 40.95 2.88 11.16
C PHE A 33 40.25 1.53 11.33
N ALA A 34 40.95 0.54 11.90
CA ALA A 34 40.37 -0.76 12.25
C ALA A 34 39.20 -0.61 13.23
N SER A 35 39.33 0.28 14.22
CA SER A 35 38.25 0.56 15.18
C SER A 35 37.03 1.19 14.49
N LEU A 36 37.24 2.16 13.60
CA LEU A 36 36.16 2.79 12.83
C LEU A 36 35.46 1.77 11.91
N LEU A 37 36.22 0.89 11.25
CA LEU A 37 35.65 -0.19 10.45
C LEU A 37 34.84 -1.18 11.29
N ALA A 38 35.35 -1.55 12.47
CA ALA A 38 34.63 -2.43 13.39
C ALA A 38 33.30 -1.80 13.84
N LEU A 39 33.30 -0.52 14.21
CA LEU A 39 32.08 0.21 14.56
C LEU A 39 31.11 0.32 13.37
N GLY A 40 31.62 0.59 12.17
CA GLY A 40 30.83 0.59 10.94
C GLY A 40 30.19 -0.76 10.65
N ALA A 41 30.93 -1.86 10.81
CA ALA A 41 30.42 -3.21 10.61
C ALA A 41 29.35 -3.60 11.64
N ILE A 42 29.53 -3.21 12.92
CA ILE A 42 28.52 -3.42 13.96
C ILE A 42 27.25 -2.62 13.65
N GLY A 43 27.39 -1.35 13.24
CA GLY A 43 26.27 -0.50 12.84
C GLY A 43 25.49 -1.07 11.65
N ALA A 44 26.20 -1.49 10.60
CA ALA A 44 25.60 -2.13 9.44
C ALA A 44 24.91 -3.45 9.80
N GLY A 45 25.53 -4.29 10.63
CA GLY A 45 24.96 -5.54 11.13
C GLY A 45 23.70 -5.33 11.98
N ALA A 46 23.70 -4.32 12.85
CA ALA A 46 22.53 -3.96 13.66
C ALA A 46 21.37 -3.45 12.80
N TYR A 47 21.66 -2.59 11.81
CA TYR A 47 20.66 -2.11 10.86
C TYR A 47 20.08 -3.26 10.02
N PHE A 48 20.93 -4.17 9.53
CA PHE A 48 20.49 -5.35 8.79
C PHE A 48 19.63 -6.28 9.64
N MET A 49 20.01 -6.54 10.90
CA MET A 49 19.17 -7.30 11.83
C MET A 49 17.82 -6.62 12.08
N TRP A 50 17.79 -5.30 12.26
CA TRP A 50 16.55 -4.56 12.47
C TRP A 50 15.63 -4.64 11.24
N GLN A 51 16.18 -4.50 10.03
CA GLN A 51 15.44 -4.63 8.77
C GLN A 51 14.85 -6.03 8.57
N ASN A 52 15.57 -7.08 8.97
CA ASN A 52 15.16 -8.49 8.78
C ASN A 52 14.35 -9.06 9.95
N ARG A 53 14.16 -8.30 11.05
CA ARG A 53 13.30 -8.77 12.13
C ARG A 53 11.87 -8.91 11.64
N PRO A 54 11.22 -10.08 11.87
CA PRO A 54 9.83 -10.27 11.50
C PRO A 54 8.99 -9.23 12.22
N VAL A 55 8.20 -8.50 11.44
CA VAL A 55 7.29 -7.50 11.99
C VAL A 55 6.24 -8.24 12.83
N SER A 56 6.07 -7.83 14.09
CA SER A 56 4.95 -8.28 14.91
C SER A 56 3.64 -7.82 14.28
N LEU A 57 2.55 -8.53 14.54
CA LEU A 57 1.24 -8.03 14.12
C LEU A 57 0.98 -6.69 14.83
N PRO A 58 0.41 -5.70 14.12
CA PRO A 58 0.12 -4.40 14.71
C PRO A 58 -0.94 -4.58 15.79
N LYS A 59 -0.84 -3.78 16.85
CA LYS A 59 -1.86 -3.75 17.92
C LYS A 59 -2.75 -2.52 17.85
N THR A 60 -2.34 -1.52 17.08
CA THR A 60 -3.05 -0.26 16.91
C THR A 60 -3.06 0.14 15.43
N ALA A 61 -4.03 0.95 15.02
CA ALA A 61 -4.09 1.46 13.67
C ALA A 61 -2.87 2.33 13.31
N ASN A 62 -2.38 3.15 14.25
CA ASN A 62 -1.17 3.95 14.06
C ASN A 62 0.05 3.08 13.76
N GLU A 63 0.23 2.00 14.51
CA GLU A 63 1.30 1.03 14.28
C GLU A 63 1.14 0.35 12.91
N ALA A 64 -0.10 -0.01 12.54
CA ALA A 64 -0.39 -0.59 11.23
C ALA A 64 0.06 0.33 10.09
N ILE A 65 -0.36 1.61 10.11
CA ILE A 65 -0.01 2.61 9.08
C ILE A 65 1.48 2.86 9.05
N ALA A 66 2.11 3.09 10.20
CA ALA A 66 3.53 3.39 10.27
C ALA A 66 4.39 2.28 9.64
N VAL A 67 3.99 1.03 9.85
CA VAL A 67 4.70 -0.12 9.25
C VAL A 67 4.40 -0.24 7.75
N ILE A 68 3.17 0.00 7.29
CA ILE A 68 2.86 0.03 5.86
C ILE A 68 3.71 1.09 5.16
N ASN A 69 3.70 2.32 5.66
CA ASN A 69 4.50 3.44 5.15
C ASN A 69 6.01 3.17 5.18
N SER A 70 6.48 2.31 6.10
CA SER A 70 7.90 1.95 6.16
C SER A 70 8.35 1.00 5.03
N GLY A 71 7.43 0.45 4.22
CA GLY A 71 7.71 -0.53 3.17
C GLY A 71 8.21 -1.88 3.70
N ARG A 72 8.22 -2.10 5.02
CA ARG A 72 8.71 -3.35 5.62
C ARG A 72 7.82 -4.54 5.31
N ILE A 73 6.54 -4.30 5.00
CA ILE A 73 5.57 -5.36 4.66
C ILE A 73 5.91 -6.02 3.34
N GLU A 74 6.36 -5.25 2.34
CA GLU A 74 6.68 -5.76 1.00
C GLU A 74 7.76 -6.85 1.02
N ARG A 75 8.63 -6.82 2.04
CA ARG A 75 9.71 -7.79 2.23
C ARG A 75 9.25 -9.07 2.95
N LEU A 76 8.04 -9.09 3.50
CA LEU A 76 7.50 -10.26 4.18
C LEU A 76 7.01 -11.31 3.16
N PRO A 77 6.99 -12.60 3.51
CA PRO A 77 6.30 -13.61 2.73
C PRO A 77 4.82 -13.26 2.52
N VAL A 78 4.25 -13.62 1.37
CA VAL A 78 2.87 -13.27 0.97
C VAL A 78 1.83 -13.62 2.03
N ASP A 79 1.94 -14.78 2.67
CA ASP A 79 0.99 -15.18 3.73
C ASP A 79 1.06 -14.28 4.96
N ARG A 80 2.26 -13.81 5.31
CA ARG A 80 2.46 -12.84 6.40
C ARG A 80 1.96 -11.45 6.03
N GLN A 81 2.14 -11.03 4.78
CA GLN A 81 1.55 -9.77 4.28
C GLN A 81 0.03 -9.81 4.41
N ARG A 82 -0.62 -10.92 3.99
CA ARG A 82 -2.07 -11.11 4.11
C ARG A 82 -2.55 -11.04 5.55
N GLN A 83 -1.86 -11.71 6.47
CA GLN A 83 -2.17 -11.63 7.90
C GLN A 83 -2.05 -10.19 8.43
N TYR A 84 -1.00 -9.48 8.02
CA TYR A 84 -0.79 -8.10 8.43
C TYR A 84 -1.91 -7.16 7.94
N TYR A 85 -2.24 -7.22 6.64
CA TYR A 85 -3.30 -6.40 6.07
C TYR A 85 -4.69 -6.75 6.64
N ALA A 86 -4.95 -8.02 6.96
CA ALA A 86 -6.18 -8.44 7.63
C ALA A 86 -6.29 -7.81 9.03
N GLU A 87 -5.22 -7.88 9.83
CA GLU A 87 -5.20 -7.27 11.18
C GLU A 87 -5.27 -5.74 11.10
N ALA A 88 -4.54 -5.13 10.16
CA ALA A 88 -4.64 -3.70 9.88
C ALA A 88 -6.08 -3.29 9.52
N SER A 89 -6.77 -4.03 8.66
CA SER A 89 -8.17 -3.77 8.31
C SER A 89 -9.08 -3.86 9.53
N ARG A 90 -8.88 -4.84 10.41
CA ARG A 90 -9.65 -4.99 11.66
C ARG A 90 -9.46 -3.78 12.56
N LEU A 91 -8.20 -3.40 12.81
CA LEU A 91 -7.86 -2.25 13.65
C LEU A 91 -8.40 -0.94 13.08
N MET A 92 -8.42 -0.80 11.75
CA MET A 92 -8.97 0.37 11.07
C MET A 92 -10.49 0.45 11.19
N GLU A 93 -11.18 -0.69 11.18
CA GLU A 93 -12.63 -0.75 11.36
C GLU A 93 -13.05 -0.29 12.75
N ASP A 94 -12.23 -0.53 13.77
CA ASP A 94 -12.45 -0.13 15.16
C ASP A 94 -12.25 1.38 15.40
N ILE A 95 -11.59 2.10 14.49
CA ILE A 95 -11.38 3.55 14.63
C ILE A 95 -12.69 4.32 14.39
N PRO A 96 -13.05 5.29 15.26
CA PRO A 96 -14.11 6.25 15.00
C PRO A 96 -13.97 6.94 13.65
N TRP A 97 -15.10 7.32 13.04
CA TRP A 97 -15.10 7.87 11.70
C TRP A 97 -14.35 9.21 11.61
N GLU A 98 -14.43 10.02 12.66
CA GLU A 98 -13.80 11.33 12.79
C GLU A 98 -12.28 11.21 12.72
N GLU A 99 -11.70 10.27 13.47
CA GLU A 99 -10.27 9.96 13.44
C GLU A 99 -9.88 9.32 12.11
N ARG A 100 -10.72 8.41 11.58
CA ARG A 100 -10.48 7.80 10.26
C ARG A 100 -10.34 8.85 9.16
N ARG A 101 -11.13 9.92 9.24
CA ARG A 101 -11.08 11.05 8.29
C ARG A 101 -9.75 11.78 8.34
N GLU A 102 -9.11 11.87 9.50
CA GLU A 102 -7.80 12.52 9.65
C GLU A 102 -6.71 11.75 8.90
N TYR A 103 -6.70 10.41 8.99
CA TYR A 103 -5.80 9.59 8.18
C TYR A 103 -6.01 9.77 6.67
N PHE A 104 -7.22 10.10 6.23
CA PHE A 104 -7.48 10.43 4.82
C PHE A 104 -7.05 11.85 4.44
N ARG A 105 -6.67 12.71 5.38
CA ARG A 105 -6.13 14.05 5.08
C ARG A 105 -4.63 14.01 4.84
N GLU A 106 -3.90 13.19 5.57
CA GLU A 106 -2.45 13.01 5.37
C GLU A 106 -2.18 12.19 4.10
N GLU A 107 -1.24 12.63 3.26
CA GLU A 107 -0.98 12.00 1.95
C GLU A 107 -0.36 10.62 2.10
N ASP A 108 0.65 10.47 2.95
CA ASP A 108 1.31 9.18 3.23
C ASP A 108 0.30 8.16 3.79
N ASN A 109 -0.55 8.58 4.72
CA ASN A 109 -1.56 7.70 5.32
C ASN A 109 -2.64 7.30 4.31
N ARG A 110 -2.98 8.15 3.33
CA ARG A 110 -3.92 7.80 2.26
C ARG A 110 -3.41 6.63 1.42
N GLU A 111 -2.11 6.56 1.17
CA GLU A 111 -1.50 5.46 0.42
C GLU A 111 -1.60 4.16 1.19
N ALA A 112 -1.17 4.13 2.46
CA ALA A 112 -1.33 2.96 3.32
C ALA A 112 -2.79 2.51 3.46
N MET A 113 -3.72 3.46 3.66
CA MET A 113 -5.15 3.17 3.73
C MET A 113 -5.68 2.54 2.44
N ARG A 114 -5.20 3.03 1.29
CA ARG A 114 -5.55 2.46 -0.01
C ARG A 114 -5.03 1.04 -0.15
N GLU A 115 -3.81 0.75 0.29
CA GLU A 115 -3.26 -0.62 0.27
C GLU A 115 -4.08 -1.58 1.12
N VAL A 116 -4.40 -1.20 2.37
CA VAL A 116 -5.24 -2.01 3.26
C VAL A 116 -6.58 -2.31 2.61
N MET A 117 -7.21 -1.29 2.01
CA MET A 117 -8.49 -1.44 1.32
C MET A 117 -8.40 -2.37 0.10
N MET A 118 -7.31 -2.27 -0.69
CA MET A 118 -7.09 -3.18 -1.83
C MET A 118 -6.84 -4.62 -1.37
N ALA A 119 -6.10 -4.82 -0.28
CA ALA A 119 -5.86 -6.14 0.28
C ALA A 119 -7.14 -6.76 0.86
N GLN A 120 -7.97 -5.96 1.54
CA GLN A 120 -9.30 -6.40 2.00
C GLN A 120 -10.18 -6.82 0.82
N MET A 121 -10.24 -5.99 -0.23
CA MET A 121 -11.02 -6.29 -1.43
C MET A 121 -10.52 -7.56 -2.14
N ASP A 122 -9.21 -7.78 -2.21
CA ASP A 122 -8.61 -9.01 -2.73
C ASP A 122 -9.02 -10.25 -1.94
N ASN A 123 -9.03 -10.16 -0.61
CA ASN A 123 -9.49 -11.25 0.26
C ASN A 123 -10.97 -11.55 0.05
N THR A 124 -11.85 -10.52 0.02
CA THR A 124 -13.27 -10.71 -0.30
C THR A 124 -13.45 -11.37 -1.67
N MET A 125 -12.71 -10.91 -2.68
CA MET A 125 -12.77 -11.48 -4.03
C MET A 125 -12.39 -12.96 -4.04
N ARG A 126 -11.39 -13.37 -3.27
CA ARG A 126 -11.04 -14.79 -3.10
C ARG A 126 -12.14 -15.58 -2.39
N GLU A 127 -12.78 -15.02 -1.37
CA GLU A 127 -13.91 -15.68 -0.70
C GLU A 127 -15.09 -15.89 -1.64
N ILE A 128 -15.38 -14.91 -2.50
CA ILE A 128 -16.39 -15.02 -3.55
C ILE A 128 -15.99 -16.11 -4.56
N ALA A 129 -14.73 -16.13 -4.99
CA ALA A 129 -14.23 -17.15 -5.92
C ALA A 129 -14.29 -18.57 -5.33
N ARG A 130 -14.14 -18.70 -4.01
CA ARG A 130 -14.30 -19.96 -3.26
C ARG A 130 -15.76 -20.35 -3.04
N GLY A 131 -16.71 -19.46 -3.31
CA GLY A 131 -18.14 -19.68 -3.05
C GLY A 131 -18.55 -19.50 -1.59
N ASN A 132 -17.67 -18.97 -0.73
CA ASN A 132 -17.97 -18.73 0.68
C ASN A 132 -18.84 -17.48 0.90
N MET A 133 -18.86 -16.57 -0.07
CA MET A 133 -19.63 -15.33 -0.04
C MET A 133 -20.21 -15.07 -1.42
N THR A 134 -21.49 -14.71 -1.52
CA THR A 134 -22.04 -14.26 -2.82
C THR A 134 -21.74 -12.77 -3.03
N ILE A 135 -21.75 -12.32 -4.29
CA ILE A 135 -21.59 -10.90 -4.62
C ILE A 135 -22.71 -10.06 -4.02
N ASP A 136 -23.92 -10.60 -3.93
CA ASP A 136 -25.08 -9.92 -3.36
C ASP A 136 -24.95 -9.77 -1.84
N ASP A 137 -24.41 -10.77 -1.13
CA ASP A 137 -24.12 -10.69 0.30
C ASP A 137 -23.05 -9.63 0.59
N TRP A 138 -21.95 -9.65 -0.17
CA TRP A 138 -20.89 -8.65 -0.03
C TRP A 138 -21.43 -7.24 -0.28
N ARG A 139 -22.25 -7.07 -1.31
CA ARG A 139 -22.91 -5.80 -1.63
C ARG A 139 -23.81 -5.35 -0.50
N THR A 140 -24.61 -6.24 0.07
CA THR A 140 -25.51 -5.94 1.18
C THR A 140 -24.71 -5.47 2.40
N GLN A 141 -23.65 -6.20 2.77
CA GLN A 141 -22.73 -5.77 3.83
C GLN A 141 -22.09 -4.41 3.56
N MET A 142 -21.66 -4.15 2.33
CA MET A 142 -21.08 -2.86 1.95
C MET A 142 -22.12 -1.74 2.12
N MET A 143 -23.34 -1.93 1.60
CA MET A 143 -24.41 -0.94 1.68
C MET A 143 -24.84 -0.68 3.13
N ASP A 144 -24.88 -1.71 3.98
CA ASP A 144 -25.20 -1.56 5.40
C ASP A 144 -24.13 -0.75 6.13
N ARG A 145 -22.83 -0.97 5.84
CA ARG A 145 -21.75 -0.12 6.37
C ARG A 145 -21.90 1.34 5.96
N PHE A 146 -22.31 1.61 4.71
CA PHE A 146 -22.54 2.98 4.24
C PHE A 146 -23.82 3.61 4.82
N ARG A 147 -24.87 2.81 5.00
CA ARG A 147 -26.17 3.25 5.54
C ARG A 147 -26.08 3.59 7.02
N ASN A 148 -25.35 2.78 7.78
CA ASN A 148 -25.15 2.97 9.22
C ASN A 148 -24.00 3.93 9.53
N ARG A 149 -23.37 4.53 8.52
CA ARG A 149 -22.33 5.53 8.75
C ARG A 149 -22.98 6.78 9.38
N PRO A 150 -22.51 7.24 10.55
CA PRO A 150 -22.96 8.50 11.11
C PRO A 150 -22.69 9.60 10.07
N ARG A 151 -23.76 10.22 9.57
CA ARG A 151 -23.64 11.38 8.70
C ARG A 151 -23.17 12.54 9.57
N PRO A 152 -22.07 13.24 9.21
CA PRO A 152 -21.65 14.41 9.96
C PRO A 152 -22.81 15.41 10.01
N GLU A 153 -23.05 15.94 11.20
CA GLU A 153 -24.24 16.72 11.56
C GLU A 153 -24.44 17.98 10.68
N GLY A 154 -23.40 18.42 9.97
CA GLY A 154 -23.46 19.53 9.01
C GLY A 154 -23.87 19.18 7.57
N GLU A 155 -23.97 17.90 7.16
CA GLU A 155 -24.33 17.53 5.78
C GLU A 155 -25.82 17.15 5.59
N ARG A 156 -26.59 17.07 6.69
CA ARG A 156 -28.04 16.81 6.62
C ARG A 156 -28.86 18.01 6.13
N GLY A 157 -28.32 19.22 6.13
CA GLY A 157 -29.05 20.45 5.82
C GLY A 157 -29.21 20.82 4.33
N GLN A 158 -28.59 20.11 3.38
CA GLN A 158 -28.67 20.47 1.95
C GLN A 158 -29.54 19.54 1.10
N ARG A 159 -30.12 18.49 1.67
CA ARG A 159 -31.12 17.68 0.96
C ARG A 159 -32.48 18.08 1.51
N GLY A 160 -33.05 19.11 0.89
CA GLY A 160 -34.33 19.72 1.26
C GLY A 160 -35.42 18.69 1.56
N GLU A 161 -36.23 19.05 2.54
CA GLU A 161 -37.32 18.28 3.17
C GLU A 161 -38.43 17.84 2.19
N ASN A 162 -38.40 18.34 0.96
CA ASN A 162 -39.30 17.90 -0.11
C ASN A 162 -38.48 17.19 -1.18
N GLY A 163 -38.75 15.91 -1.41
CA GLY A 163 -38.12 15.05 -2.42
C GLY A 163 -38.34 15.47 -3.88
N GLN A 164 -38.54 16.75 -4.16
CA GLN A 164 -38.54 17.34 -5.49
C GLN A 164 -37.13 17.81 -5.79
N ARG A 165 -36.46 17.06 -6.68
CA ARG A 165 -35.27 17.54 -7.38
C ARG A 165 -35.67 18.83 -8.11
N PRO A 166 -35.05 19.99 -7.84
CA PRO A 166 -35.41 21.22 -8.55
C PRO A 166 -35.03 21.07 -10.03
N GLU A 167 -36.04 20.92 -10.88
CA GLU A 167 -35.89 21.12 -12.31
C GLU A 167 -35.61 22.61 -12.54
N GLY A 168 -34.39 22.96 -12.92
CA GLY A 168 -34.03 24.33 -13.31
C GLY A 168 -33.05 25.09 -12.41
N GLY A 169 -32.42 24.44 -11.42
CA GLY A 169 -31.33 25.08 -10.66
C GLY A 169 -30.04 25.10 -11.48
N GLU A 170 -29.73 26.24 -12.10
CA GLU A 170 -28.36 26.57 -12.53
C GLU A 170 -27.41 26.28 -11.35
N ARG A 171 -26.36 25.49 -11.62
CA ARG A 171 -25.34 25.18 -10.64
C ARG A 171 -24.61 26.47 -10.25
N GLN A 172 -25.09 27.15 -9.21
CA GLN A 172 -24.37 28.26 -8.61
C GLN A 172 -23.05 27.75 -8.02
N GLY A 173 -22.00 28.50 -8.34
CA GLY A 173 -20.60 28.18 -8.12
C GLY A 173 -20.28 27.78 -6.70
N ARG A 174 -19.56 26.66 -6.60
CA ARG A 174 -18.58 26.45 -5.53
C ARG A 174 -17.64 27.68 -5.54
N PRO A 175 -17.24 28.24 -4.38
CA PRO A 175 -16.34 29.38 -4.35
C PRO A 175 -15.04 29.04 -5.10
N GLU A 176 -14.70 29.91 -6.05
CA GLU A 176 -13.43 29.94 -6.77
C GLU A 176 -12.30 30.14 -5.74
N GLY A 177 -11.58 29.07 -5.49
CA GLY A 177 -10.38 29.03 -4.67
C GLY A 177 -9.64 27.76 -5.05
N GLU A 178 -8.50 27.95 -5.72
CA GLU A 178 -7.61 26.97 -6.34
C GLU A 178 -8.05 26.41 -7.70
N GLU A 179 -7.63 27.13 -8.75
CA GLU A 179 -7.46 26.64 -10.12
C GLU A 179 -6.37 25.55 -10.19
N GLY A 180 -6.63 24.40 -9.57
CA GLY A 180 -6.02 23.15 -10.01
C GLY A 180 -6.85 22.62 -11.17
N GLU A 181 -6.30 22.63 -12.39
CA GLU A 181 -6.89 22.02 -13.58
C GLU A 181 -7.52 20.67 -13.22
N ARG A 182 -8.85 20.61 -13.19
CA ARG A 182 -9.53 19.34 -12.94
C ARG A 182 -9.25 18.45 -14.13
N PRO A 183 -8.62 17.27 -13.95
CA PRO A 183 -8.20 16.45 -15.06
C PRO A 183 -9.40 16.11 -15.94
N SER A 184 -9.19 16.28 -17.24
CA SER A 184 -10.19 16.03 -18.26
C SER A 184 -10.70 14.59 -18.17
N ARG A 185 -11.89 14.33 -18.71
CA ARG A 185 -12.45 12.97 -18.69
C ARG A 185 -11.52 11.98 -19.41
N ALA A 186 -10.82 12.44 -20.44
CA ALA A 186 -9.82 11.67 -21.18
C ALA A 186 -8.57 11.40 -20.33
N GLU A 187 -8.05 12.38 -19.59
CA GLU A 187 -6.90 12.21 -18.69
C GLU A 187 -7.22 11.25 -17.54
N ARG A 188 -8.41 11.33 -16.95
CA ARG A 188 -8.85 10.35 -15.95
C ARG A 188 -8.94 8.94 -16.51
N GLN A 189 -9.37 8.82 -17.77
CA GLN A 189 -9.46 7.53 -18.43
C GLN A 189 -8.07 6.98 -18.73
N GLN A 190 -7.14 7.80 -19.24
CA GLN A 190 -5.74 7.42 -19.46
C GLN A 190 -5.00 7.08 -18.16
N ALA A 191 -5.15 7.87 -17.10
CA ALA A 191 -4.55 7.58 -15.80
C ALA A 191 -5.06 6.24 -15.23
N MET A 192 -6.33 5.91 -15.48
CA MET A 192 -6.87 4.60 -15.12
C MET A 192 -6.31 3.49 -16.00
N THR A 193 -6.17 3.71 -17.31
CA THR A 193 -5.56 2.74 -18.24
C THR A 193 -4.11 2.46 -17.87
N ASN A 194 -3.29 3.49 -17.65
CA ASN A 194 -1.89 3.36 -17.25
C ASN A 194 -1.74 2.62 -15.92
N ARG A 195 -2.65 2.85 -14.97
CA ARG A 195 -2.68 2.11 -13.69
C ARG A 195 -3.03 0.63 -13.89
N VAL A 196 -4.01 0.35 -14.74
CA VAL A 196 -4.41 -1.03 -15.10
C VAL A 196 -3.26 -1.73 -15.81
N GLU A 197 -2.56 -1.04 -16.71
CA GLU A 197 -1.44 -1.56 -17.48
C GLU A 197 -0.21 -1.84 -16.60
N GLY A 198 0.11 -0.94 -15.66
CA GLY A 198 1.16 -1.19 -14.66
C GLY A 198 0.86 -2.41 -13.77
N MET A 199 -0.41 -2.68 -13.45
CA MET A 199 -0.79 -3.90 -12.73
C MET A 199 -0.63 -5.16 -13.60
N PHE A 200 -0.88 -5.09 -14.92
CA PHE A 200 -0.65 -6.20 -15.85
C PHE A 200 0.83 -6.58 -15.93
N GLN A 201 1.72 -5.59 -15.94
CA GLN A 201 3.17 -5.82 -15.97
C GLN A 201 3.71 -6.43 -14.67
N ASN A 202 3.06 -6.17 -13.53
CA ASN A 202 3.43 -6.70 -12.22
C ASN A 202 2.97 -8.16 -11.96
N GLY A 203 2.41 -8.85 -12.97
CA GLY A 203 2.37 -10.32 -13.00
C GLY A 203 1.17 -11.02 -12.36
N ASP A 204 0.13 -10.30 -11.92
CA ASP A 204 -1.02 -10.91 -11.23
C ASP A 204 -2.26 -11.04 -12.15
N GLY A 205 -2.08 -11.64 -13.33
CA GLY A 205 -3.11 -11.71 -14.39
C GLY A 205 -4.40 -12.41 -13.96
N GLN A 206 -4.31 -13.41 -13.07
CA GLN A 206 -5.48 -14.07 -12.49
C GLN A 206 -6.28 -13.12 -11.58
N ARG A 207 -5.59 -12.36 -10.73
CA ARG A 207 -6.19 -11.33 -9.87
C ARG A 207 -6.84 -10.24 -10.70
N MET A 208 -6.19 -9.83 -11.79
CA MET A 208 -6.70 -8.83 -12.72
C MET A 208 -7.98 -9.30 -13.44
N GLY A 209 -8.00 -10.54 -13.93
CA GLY A 209 -9.17 -11.14 -14.55
C GLY A 209 -10.35 -11.21 -13.60
N LEU A 210 -10.10 -11.60 -12.34
CA LEU A 210 -11.13 -11.65 -11.31
C LEU A 210 -11.64 -10.25 -10.94
N MET A 211 -10.75 -9.26 -10.82
CA MET A 211 -11.11 -7.86 -10.57
C MET A 211 -11.89 -7.26 -11.76
N MET A 212 -11.53 -7.58 -13.01
CA MET A 212 -12.27 -7.15 -14.21
C MET A 212 -13.66 -7.77 -14.29
N ALA A 213 -13.79 -9.08 -14.04
CA ALA A 213 -15.08 -9.76 -14.00
C ALA A 213 -15.95 -9.19 -12.88
N PHE A 214 -15.36 -8.97 -11.70
CA PHE A 214 -16.01 -8.33 -10.58
C PHE A 214 -16.46 -6.90 -10.91
N ARG A 215 -15.59 -6.11 -11.54
CA ARG A 215 -15.89 -4.74 -11.97
C ARG A 215 -16.93 -4.70 -13.07
N GLN A 216 -16.98 -5.63 -14.02
CA GLN A 216 -18.05 -5.71 -15.01
C GLN A 216 -19.38 -6.04 -14.32
N ARG A 217 -19.37 -6.98 -13.37
CA ARG A 217 -20.54 -7.38 -12.59
C ARG A 217 -21.06 -6.26 -11.67
N MET A 218 -20.16 -5.44 -11.11
CA MET A 218 -20.48 -4.26 -10.30
C MET A 218 -20.78 -3.00 -11.13
N GLY A 219 -20.10 -2.82 -12.26
CA GLY A 219 -20.19 -1.67 -13.16
C GLY A 219 -21.53 -1.58 -13.88
N GLY A 220 -22.25 -2.69 -14.02
CA GLY A 220 -23.66 -2.71 -14.42
C GLY A 220 -24.59 -1.94 -13.47
N TRP A 221 -24.14 -1.62 -12.24
CA TRP A 221 -24.96 -0.96 -11.21
C TRP A 221 -24.59 0.51 -10.93
N GLY A 222 -23.47 0.99 -11.48
CA GLY A 222 -22.94 2.34 -11.22
C GLY A 222 -23.50 3.46 -12.11
N ARG A 223 -24.50 3.19 -12.96
CA ARG A 223 -25.07 4.17 -13.89
C ARG A 223 -26.54 4.47 -13.58
N PRO A 224 -26.87 5.23 -12.52
CA PRO A 224 -28.16 5.90 -12.47
C PRO A 224 -28.15 7.04 -13.52
N GLY A 225 -28.84 6.83 -14.66
CA GLY A 225 -29.31 7.93 -15.50
C GLY A 225 -28.37 8.48 -16.59
N GLY A 226 -27.48 7.67 -17.17
CA GLY A 226 -26.72 8.03 -18.37
C GLY A 226 -27.39 7.62 -19.68
N GLY A 227 -28.72 7.71 -19.75
CA GLY A 227 -29.47 7.41 -20.97
C GLY A 227 -29.25 8.53 -21.98
N GLY A 228 -28.35 8.29 -22.94
CA GLY A 228 -28.38 9.01 -24.20
C GLY A 228 -29.63 8.59 -24.96
N GLY A 229 -30.68 9.40 -24.89
CA GLY A 229 -31.67 9.54 -25.95
C GLY A 229 -31.51 10.97 -26.45
N GLY A 230 -30.84 11.20 -27.58
CA GLY A 230 -31.44 10.85 -28.85
C GLY A 230 -32.42 11.96 -29.18
N GLY A 231 -31.88 13.12 -29.56
CA GLY A 231 -32.70 14.22 -30.04
C GLY A 231 -33.51 13.76 -31.24
N ASN A 232 -34.82 13.97 -31.19
CA ASN A 232 -35.62 14.10 -32.39
C ASN A 232 -36.51 15.33 -32.22
N ARG A 233 -35.95 16.48 -32.62
CA ARG A 233 -36.72 17.64 -33.04
C ARG A 233 -37.27 17.30 -34.42
N ASN A 234 -38.52 16.87 -34.50
CA ASN A 234 -39.36 17.27 -35.64
C ASN A 234 -40.83 16.97 -35.33
N GLY A 235 -41.64 18.02 -35.38
CA GLY A 235 -43.07 17.97 -35.14
C GLY A 235 -43.66 19.33 -35.45
N GLY A 236 -43.49 19.76 -36.71
CA GLY A 236 -44.38 20.77 -37.29
C GLY A 236 -45.72 20.11 -37.60
N ASN A 237 -46.79 20.66 -37.04
CA ASN A 237 -47.89 21.30 -37.78
C ASN A 237 -48.78 22.04 -36.79
#